data_AF-A0A2V7Z231-F1
#
_entry.id   AF-A0A2V7Z231-F1
#
_cell.length_a   1.000
_cell.length_b   1.000
_cell.length_c   1.000
_cell.angle_alpha   90.00
_cell.angle_beta   90.00
_cell.angle_gamma   90.00
#
_symmetry.space_group_name_H-M   'P 1'
#
loop_
_entity.id
_entity.type
_entity.pdbx_description
1 polymer ?
#
loop_
_entity_poly.entity_id
_entity_poly.type
_entity_poly.pdbx_seq_one_letter_code
_entity_poly.pdbx_strand_id
1 'polypeptide(L)' 'MAQREKLKCPGCGGEMNFHAEKVDYSKALADPQSMDAEFGGALEEFHTCPRCKLTVERPATD' A
#
# COMPACT_ATOMS: atom_id res chain seq x y z
N MET A 1 10.42 -14.99 -7.21
CA MET A 1 9.08 -14.38 -7.32
C MET A 1 8.23 -14.89 -6.16
N ALA A 2 8.27 -14.24 -5.00
CA ALA A 2 7.36 -14.60 -3.91
C ALA A 2 5.93 -14.27 -4.36
N GLN A 3 5.03 -15.24 -4.32
CA GLN A 3 3.61 -14.99 -4.60
C GLN A 3 3.07 -14.15 -3.44
N ARG A 4 3.04 -12.81 -3.59
CA ARG A 4 2.36 -11.91 -2.65
C ARG A 4 0.89 -12.37 -2.59
N GLU A 5 0.48 -12.94 -1.47
CA GLU A 5 -0.89 -13.41 -1.28
C GLU A 5 -1.87 -12.26 -1.49
N LYS A 6 -2.97 -12.53 -2.20
CA LYS A 6 -4.00 -11.50 -2.45
C LYS A 6 -4.64 -11.08 -1.13
N LEU A 7 -4.57 -9.79 -0.84
CA LEU A 7 -5.13 -9.21 0.38
C LEU A 7 -6.66 -9.38 0.41
N LYS A 8 -7.21 -9.80 1.55
CA LYS A 8 -8.66 -9.88 1.77
C LYS A 8 -9.15 -8.57 2.41
N CYS A 9 -10.24 -8.04 1.89
CA CYS A 9 -10.85 -6.80 2.35
C CYS A 9 -11.35 -6.95 3.79
N PRO A 10 -10.89 -6.12 4.73
CA PRO A 10 -11.35 -6.22 6.12
C PRO A 10 -12.82 -5.83 6.27
N GLY A 11 -13.38 -5.06 5.34
CA GLY A 11 -14.80 -4.66 5.37
C GLY A 11 -15.77 -5.73 4.86
N CYS A 12 -15.43 -6.48 3.82
CA CYS A 12 -16.37 -7.45 3.19
C CYS A 12 -15.79 -8.85 2.94
N GLY A 13 -14.55 -9.12 3.32
CA GLY A 13 -13.86 -10.39 3.10
C GLY A 13 -13.48 -10.69 1.64
N GLY A 14 -13.63 -9.73 0.73
CA GLY A 14 -13.39 -9.94 -0.71
C GLY A 14 -11.93 -9.85 -1.08
N GLU A 15 -11.51 -10.51 -2.17
CA GLU A 15 -10.17 -10.28 -2.71
C GLU A 15 -10.04 -8.82 -3.17
N MET A 16 -9.01 -8.15 -2.69
CA MET A 16 -8.67 -6.79 -3.09
C MET A 16 -7.72 -6.84 -4.28
N ASN A 17 -7.88 -5.86 -5.18
CA ASN A 17 -6.91 -5.68 -6.25
C ASN A 17 -5.68 -4.98 -5.68
N PHE A 18 -4.51 -5.45 -6.10
CA PHE A 18 -3.28 -4.72 -5.94
C PHE A 18 -3.29 -3.52 -6.90
N HIS A 19 -3.19 -2.30 -6.36
CA HIS A 19 -2.92 -1.11 -7.17
C HIS A 19 -1.44 -0.77 -7.13
N ALA A 20 -1.03 0.15 -8.02
CA ALA A 20 0.34 0.61 -8.12
C ALA A 20 0.86 1.15 -6.77
N GLU A 21 2.11 0.82 -6.47
CA GLU A 21 2.90 1.48 -5.43
C GLU A 21 3.04 2.97 -5.76
N LYS A 22 2.94 3.83 -4.75
CA LYS A 22 3.11 5.27 -4.89
C LYS A 22 4.06 5.80 -3.83
N VAL A 23 4.78 6.86 -4.18
CA VAL A 23 5.64 7.59 -3.24
C VAL A 23 4.81 8.67 -2.54
N ASP A 24 4.70 8.58 -1.22
CA ASP A 24 4.10 9.60 -0.37
C ASP A 24 5.19 10.42 0.34
N TYR A 25 5.43 11.62 -0.21
CA TYR A 25 6.36 12.59 0.37
C TYR A 25 5.82 13.25 1.64
N SER A 26 4.51 13.34 1.82
CA SER A 26 3.91 13.94 3.01
C SER A 26 4.08 13.03 4.22
N LYS A 27 3.95 11.71 4.01
CA LYS A 27 4.22 10.71 5.03
C LYS A 27 5.69 10.70 5.44
N ALA A 28 6.62 10.80 4.49
CA ALA A 28 8.05 10.89 4.80
C ALA A 28 8.41 12.14 5.62
N LEU A 29 7.69 13.26 5.46
CA LEU A 29 7.88 14.45 6.30
C LEU A 29 7.40 14.24 7.74
N ALA A 30 6.31 13.48 7.93
CA ALA A 30 5.75 13.19 9.25
C ALA A 30 6.50 12.07 9.97
N ASP A 31 6.99 11.08 9.21
CA ASP A 31 7.78 9.95 9.68
C ASP A 31 9.02 9.75 8.79
N PRO A 32 10.14 10.40 9.12
CA PRO A 32 11.37 10.28 8.36
C PRO A 32 11.94 8.85 8.31
N GLN A 33 11.52 7.93 9.20
CA GLN A 33 11.98 6.54 9.16
C GLN A 33 11.29 5.74 8.05
N SER A 34 10.13 6.20 7.59
CA SER A 34 9.41 5.61 6.45
C SER A 34 9.99 5.98 5.09
N MET A 35 11.00 6.87 5.06
CA MET A 35 11.59 7.38 3.82
C MET A 35 12.44 6.31 3.13
N ASP A 36 12.06 5.99 1.90
CA ASP A 36 12.90 5.21 1.00
C ASP A 36 14.04 6.09 0.44
N ALA A 37 15.26 5.58 0.46
CA ALA A 37 16.45 6.34 0.07
C ALA A 37 16.56 6.55 -1.45
N GLU A 38 15.96 5.67 -2.26
CA GLU A 38 15.99 5.76 -3.73
C GLU A 38 14.93 6.75 -4.23
N PHE A 39 13.72 6.69 -3.65
CA PHE A 39 12.61 7.53 -4.07
C PHE A 39 12.48 8.86 -3.30
N GLY A 40 13.15 8.99 -2.14
CA GLY A 40 13.11 10.20 -1.31
C GLY A 40 11.75 10.46 -0.65
N GLY A 41 10.92 9.42 -0.52
CA GLY A 41 9.59 9.49 0.10
C GLY A 41 9.17 8.12 0.61
N ALA A 42 8.00 8.02 1.25
CA ALA A 42 7.52 6.74 1.78
C ALA A 42 6.84 5.95 0.67
N LEU A 43 7.30 4.72 0.41
CA LEU A 43 6.69 3.87 -0.61
C LEU A 43 5.49 3.14 -0.03
N GLU A 44 4.30 3.36 -0.59
CA GLU A 44 3.03 2.80 -0.10
C GLU A 44 2.34 1.97 -1.18
N GLU A 45 1.87 0.79 -0.78
CA GLU A 45 0.99 -0.06 -1.56
C GLU A 45 -0.47 0.29 -1.29
N PHE A 46 -1.22 0.57 -2.36
CA PHE A 46 -2.66 0.81 -2.26
C PHE A 46 -3.43 -0.45 -2.65
N HIS A 47 -4.38 -0.85 -1.82
CA HIS A 47 -5.31 -1.94 -2.12
C HIS A 47 -6.73 -1.40 -2.10
N THR A 48 -7.47 -1.57 -3.18
CA THR A 48 -8.89 -1.16 -3.25
C THR A 48 -9.78 -2.36 -3.48
N CYS A 49 -10.81 -2.50 -2.66
CA CYS A 49 -11.78 -3.57 -2.77
C CYS A 49 -12.73 -3.30 -3.94
N PRO A 50 -12.82 -4.19 -4.94
CA PRO A 50 -13.75 -3.98 -6.06
C PRO A 50 -15.22 -4.05 -5.62
N ARG A 51 -15.52 -4.72 -4.50
CA ARG A 51 -16.88 -4.94 -4.01
C ARG A 51 -17.41 -3.75 -3.20
N CYS A 52 -16.78 -3.44 -2.07
CA CYS A 52 -17.25 -2.39 -1.16
C CYS A 52 -16.52 -1.06 -1.31
N LYS A 53 -15.54 -0.97 -2.23
CA LYS A 53 -14.74 0.23 -2.51
C LYS A 53 -13.88 0.74 -1.35
N LEU A 54 -13.74 -0.04 -0.28
CA LEU A 54 -12.76 0.25 0.77
C LEU A 54 -11.35 0.26 0.19
N THR A 55 -10.61 1.33 0.45
CA THR A 55 -9.18 1.43 0.16
C THR A 55 -8.40 1.32 1.45
N VAL A 56 -7.36 0.51 1.44
CA VAL A 56 -6.36 0.43 2.51
C VAL A 56 -5.00 0.67 1.90
N GLU A 57 -4.13 1.33 2.66
CA GLU A 57 -2.72 1.53 2.33
C GLU A 57 -1.86 0.78 3.33
N ARG A 58 -0.69 0.34 2.88
CA ARG A 58 0.33 -0.23 3.75
C ARG A 58 1.72 0.13 3.21
N PRO A 59 2.75 0.15 4.06
CA PRO A 59 4.13 0.28 3.59
C PRO A 59 4.43 -0.79 2.56
N ALA A 60 5.03 -0.39 1.44
CA ALA A 60 5.53 -1.32 0.45
C ALA A 60 6.73 -2.07 1.04
N THR A 61 6.58 -3.38 1.25
CA THR A 61 7.68 -4.24 1.70
C THR A 61 8.26 -4.98 0.50
N ASP A 62 9.39 -4.51 -0.04
CA ASP A 62 10.15 -5.22 -1.09
C ASP A 62 10.55 -6.65 -0.65
#